data_AF-A0A3L7MPA2-F1
#
_entry.id   AF-A0A3L7MPA2-F1
#
_cell.length_a   1.000
_cell.length_b   1.000
_cell.length_c   1.000
_cell.angle_alpha   90.00
_cell.angle_beta   90.00
_cell.angle_gamma   90.00
#
_symmetry.space_group_name_H-M   'P 1'
#
loop_
_entity.id
_entity.type
_entity.pdbx_description
1 polymer ?
#
loop_
_entity_poly.entity_id
_entity_poly.type
_entity_poly.pdbx_seq_one_letter_code
_entity_poly.pdbx_strand_id
1 'polypeptide(L)'
;MTHSDVAHCDVAVIGAGAAGLFAAIWAARSAHAVGAPLRVIAFDGARRLGAKILVAGGGRCNVTHWRVDDSDYAGSTPSAIRTVLRR
;
A
#
# COMPACT_ATOMS: atom_id res chain seq x y z
N MET A 1 37.14 3.09 -8.51
CA MET A 1 35.78 2.58 -8.26
C MET A 1 34.82 3.72 -8.50
N THR A 2 34.28 3.81 -9.71
CA THR A 2 33.24 4.79 -10.05
C THR A 2 31.97 4.38 -9.33
N HIS A 3 31.43 5.25 -8.49
CA HIS A 3 30.11 5.09 -7.86
C HIS A 3 29.03 5.16 -8.95
N SER A 4 28.88 4.07 -9.70
CA SER A 4 27.83 3.89 -10.69
C SER A 4 26.49 3.64 -9.99
N ASP A 5 25.59 4.59 -10.19
CA ASP A 5 24.12 4.47 -10.16
C ASP A 5 23.47 3.97 -8.87
N VAL A 6 23.42 4.83 -7.84
CA VAL A 6 22.35 4.71 -6.83
C VAL A 6 21.03 4.95 -7.56
N ALA A 7 20.22 3.90 -7.68
CA ALA A 7 18.86 4.00 -8.20
C ALA A 7 18.05 5.02 -7.38
N HIS A 8 17.93 6.25 -7.87
CA HIS A 8 17.10 7.28 -7.25
C HIS A 8 15.62 6.89 -7.34
N CYS A 9 14.92 6.86 -6.21
CA CYS A 9 13.46 6.73 -6.17
C CYS A 9 12.87 8.01 -5.57
N ASP A 10 11.76 8.48 -6.14
CA ASP A 10 11.05 9.64 -5.61
C ASP A 10 10.18 9.23 -4.42
N VAL A 11 9.67 7.98 -4.44
CA VAL A 11 8.91 7.39 -3.33
C VAL A 11 9.41 5.98 -3.05
N ALA A 12 9.78 5.73 -1.79
CA ALA A 12 10.10 4.40 -1.28
C ALA A 12 8.96 3.89 -0.38
N VAL A 13 8.43 2.71 -0.68
CA VAL A 13 7.41 2.04 0.14
C VAL A 13 8.01 0.83 0.82
N ILE A 14 7.99 0.80 2.16
CA ILE A 14 8.54 -0.31 2.95
C ILE A 14 7.42 -1.28 3.33
N GLY A 15 7.51 -2.51 2.81
CA GLY A 15 6.51 -3.56 2.93
C GLY A 15 5.59 -3.62 1.71
N ALA A 16 5.70 -4.66 0.89
CA ALA A 16 4.84 -4.96 -0.25
C ALA A 16 3.68 -5.90 0.14
N GLY A 17 3.01 -5.57 1.26
CA GLY A 17 1.72 -6.13 1.66
C GLY A 17 0.55 -5.40 1.01
N ALA A 18 -0.67 -5.63 1.50
CA ALA A 18 -1.88 -5.01 0.93
C ALA A 18 -1.81 -3.47 0.92
N ALA A 19 -1.50 -2.87 2.06
CA ALA A 19 -1.41 -1.41 2.19
C ALA A 19 -0.26 -0.83 1.34
N GLY A 20 0.92 -1.42 1.37
CA GLY A 20 2.08 -0.89 0.65
C GLY A 20 1.95 -1.02 -0.87
N LEU A 21 1.46 -2.16 -1.37
CA LEU A 21 1.20 -2.32 -2.81
C LEU A 21 0.12 -1.32 -3.28
N PHE A 22 -0.95 -1.16 -2.50
CA PHE A 22 -1.99 -0.18 -2.81
C PHE A 22 -1.42 1.24 -2.85
N ALA A 23 -0.65 1.64 -1.82
CA ALA A 23 -0.02 2.94 -1.74
C ALA A 23 0.95 3.20 -2.91
N ALA A 24 1.79 2.23 -3.25
CA ALA A 24 2.75 2.36 -4.35
C ALA A 24 2.05 2.56 -5.70
N ILE A 25 1.03 1.75 -5.98
CA ILE A 25 0.24 1.83 -7.21
C ILE A 25 -0.51 3.17 -7.27
N TRP A 26 -1.15 3.57 -6.17
CA TRP A 26 -1.90 4.81 -6.10
C TRP A 26 -1.00 6.03 -6.33
N ALA A 27 0.14 6.11 -5.63
CA ALA A 27 1.10 7.19 -5.80
C ALA A 27 1.57 7.33 -7.25
N ALA A 28 1.97 6.23 -7.89
CA ALA A 28 2.41 6.24 -9.28
C ALA A 28 1.28 6.69 -10.25
N ARG A 29 0.05 6.19 -10.04
CA ARG A 29 -1.11 6.55 -10.88
C ARG A 29 -1.51 8.01 -10.72
N SER A 30 -1.60 8.51 -9.50
CA SER A 30 -1.97 9.92 -9.24
C SER A 30 -0.93 10.88 -9.81
N ALA A 31 0.35 10.58 -9.62
CA ALA A 31 1.47 11.32 -10.19
C ALA A 31 1.40 11.39 -11.73
N HIS A 32 1.15 10.24 -12.37
CA HIS A 32 0.99 10.16 -13.82
C HIS A 32 -0.20 10.99 -14.31
N ALA A 33 -1.35 10.93 -13.62
CA ALA A 33 -2.56 11.64 -14.01
C ALA A 33 -2.43 13.17 -14.02
N VAL A 34 -1.52 13.73 -13.22
CA VAL A 34 -1.24 15.18 -13.16
C VAL A 34 -0.01 15.60 -13.98
N GLY A 35 0.53 14.70 -14.81
CA GLY A 35 1.67 15.01 -15.69
C GLY A 35 3.03 15.07 -14.97
N ALA A 36 3.13 14.52 -13.76
CA ALA A 36 4.35 14.53 -12.95
C ALA A 36 4.73 13.10 -12.52
N PRO A 37 5.15 12.21 -13.44
CA PRO A 37 5.40 10.81 -13.11
C PRO A 37 6.50 10.66 -12.05
N LEU A 38 6.26 9.78 -11.07
CA LEU A 38 7.21 9.47 -9.99
C LEU A 38 7.76 8.05 -10.15
N ARG A 39 9.05 7.89 -9.87
CA ARG A 39 9.69 6.58 -9.70
C ARG A 39 9.41 6.04 -8.29
N VAL A 40 8.39 5.21 -8.20
CA VAL A 40 7.99 4.53 -6.96
C VAL A 40 8.63 3.15 -6.86
N ILE A 41 9.32 2.86 -5.75
CA ILE A 41 9.93 1.55 -5.48
C ILE A 41 9.35 0.98 -4.18
N ALA A 42 8.85 -0.26 -4.23
CA ALA A 42 8.41 -0.99 -3.05
C ALA A 42 9.46 -2.05 -2.65
N PHE A 43 9.78 -2.09 -1.36
CA PHE A 43 10.73 -3.03 -0.77
C PHE A 43 9.98 -4.02 0.12
N ASP A 44 10.38 -5.29 0.11
CA ASP A 44 9.85 -6.29 1.03
C ASP A 44 10.96 -7.30 1.38
N GLY A 45 10.98 -7.74 2.64
CA GLY A 45 11.91 -8.77 3.11
C GLY A 45 11.43 -10.19 2.82
N ALA A 46 10.14 -10.37 2.50
CA ALA A 46 9.57 -11.66 2.16
C ALA A 46 9.98 -12.07 0.74
N ARG A 47 10.22 -13.37 0.57
CA ARG A 47 10.52 -13.97 -0.75
C ARG A 47 9.38 -13.83 -1.76
N ARG A 48 8.15 -13.63 -1.29
CA ARG A 48 6.95 -13.40 -2.12
C ARG A 48 6.22 -12.18 -1.60
N LEU A 49 5.98 -11.21 -2.47
CA LEU A 49 5.16 -10.04 -2.17
C LEU A 49 3.74 -10.48 -1.83
N GLY A 50 3.05 -9.73 -0.98
CA GLY A 50 1.67 -10.03 -0.63
C GLY A 50 1.48 -11.40 0.03
N ALA A 51 2.50 -11.98 0.67
CA ALA A 51 2.40 -13.31 1.28
C ALA A 51 1.16 -13.48 2.19
N LYS A 52 0.80 -12.44 2.96
CA LYS A 52 -0.43 -12.43 3.78
C LYS A 52 -1.72 -12.32 2.97
N ILE A 53 -1.70 -11.65 1.82
CA ILE A 53 -2.84 -11.56 0.89
C ILE A 53 -3.15 -12.95 0.34
N LEU A 54 -2.11 -13.69 -0.07
CA LEU A 54 -2.23 -15.03 -0.67
C LEU A 54 -2.85 -16.07 0.28
N VAL A 55 -2.69 -15.90 1.59
CA VAL A 55 -3.24 -16.83 2.60
C VAL A 55 -4.53 -16.33 3.26
N ALA A 56 -4.90 -15.06 3.07
CA ALA A 56 -6.10 -14.47 3.67
C ALA A 56 -7.38 -15.18 3.23
N GLY A 57 -8.37 -15.29 4.11
CA GLY A 57 -9.67 -15.92 3.81
C GLY A 57 -9.58 -17.41 3.42
N GLY A 58 -8.54 -18.12 3.89
CA GLY A 58 -8.28 -19.51 3.50
C GLY A 58 -7.84 -19.63 2.04
N GLY A 59 -7.01 -18.68 1.57
CA GLY A 59 -6.49 -18.66 0.19
C GLY A 59 -7.40 -17.99 -0.85
N ARG A 60 -8.61 -17.58 -0.47
CA ARG A 60 -9.57 -16.91 -1.36
C ARG A 60 -9.48 -15.39 -1.33
N CYS A 61 -8.71 -14.84 -0.38
CA CYS A 61 -8.63 -13.43 -0.07
C CYS A 61 -9.99 -12.82 0.32
N ASN A 62 -10.27 -12.71 1.61
CA ASN A 62 -11.41 -11.90 2.07
C ASN A 62 -11.06 -10.40 1.92
N VAL A 63 -11.17 -9.88 0.70
CA VAL A 63 -10.61 -8.57 0.30
C VAL A 63 -11.28 -7.41 1.04
N THR A 64 -12.60 -7.45 1.19
CA THR A 64 -13.38 -6.36 1.82
C THR A 64 -14.76 -6.88 2.26
N HIS A 65 -15.53 -6.04 2.95
CA HIS A 65 -16.91 -6.31 3.36
C HIS A 65 -17.88 -5.37 2.63
N TRP A 66 -19.14 -5.81 2.46
CA TRP A 66 -20.20 -5.03 1.80
C TRP A 66 -20.56 -3.75 2.57
N ARG A 67 -20.42 -3.79 3.89
CA ARG A 67 -20.58 -2.67 4.81
C ARG A 67 -19.37 -2.62 5.72
N VAL A 68 -18.89 -1.40 5.93
CA VAL A 68 -17.74 -1.07 6.77
C VAL A 68 -18.11 0.17 7.57
N ASP A 69 -17.99 0.09 8.89
CA ASP A 69 -18.28 1.16 9.85
C ASP A 69 -17.02 1.47 10.69
N ASP A 70 -16.91 2.67 11.26
CA ASP A 70 -15.76 3.00 12.10
C ASP A 70 -15.69 2.15 13.39
N SER A 71 -16.82 1.60 13.84
CA SER A 71 -16.88 0.66 14.95
C SER A 71 -16.32 -0.74 14.65
N ASP A 72 -16.10 -1.10 13.38
CA ASP A 72 -15.50 -2.39 12.98
C ASP A 72 -13.99 -2.45 13.24
N TYR A 73 -13.36 -1.33 13.62
CA TYR A 73 -11.91 -1.19 13.76
C TYR A 73 -11.50 -0.87 15.20
N ALA A 74 -10.41 -1.48 15.63
CA ALA A 74 -9.75 -1.18 16.91
C ALA A 74 -8.37 -0.53 16.67
N GLY A 75 -7.85 0.18 17.67
CA GLY A 75 -6.47 0.66 17.71
C GLY A 75 -6.23 2.15 17.41
N SER A 76 -7.28 2.92 17.09
CA SER A 76 -7.22 4.39 16.98
C SER A 76 -8.52 5.02 17.50
N THR A 77 -8.62 6.36 17.47
CA THR A 77 -9.86 7.05 17.84
C THR A 77 -10.93 6.91 16.74
N PRO A 78 -12.23 6.87 17.08
CA PRO A 78 -13.30 6.82 16.09
C PRO A 78 -13.22 7.94 15.05
N SER A 79 -12.80 9.15 15.45
CA SER A 79 -12.66 10.29 14.54
C SER A 79 -11.55 10.08 13.51
N ALA A 80 -10.41 9.51 13.92
CA ALA A 80 -9.31 9.18 13.00
C ALA A 80 -9.72 8.08 12.02
N ILE A 81 -10.35 7.01 12.49
CA ILE A 81 -10.83 5.91 11.64
C ILE A 81 -11.85 6.43 10.63
N ARG A 82 -12.83 7.22 11.10
CA ARG A 82 -13.83 7.86 10.23
C ARG A 82 -13.20 8.75 9.18
N THR A 83 -12.12 9.46 9.50
CA THR A 83 -11.40 10.29 8.52
C THR A 83 -10.79 9.44 7.41
N VAL A 84 -10.25 8.26 7.71
CA VAL A 84 -9.71 7.33 6.71
C VAL A 84 -10.82 6.67 5.88
N LEU A 85 -11.96 6.35 6.49
CA LEU A 85 -13.10 5.70 5.81
C LEU A 85 -13.96 6.68 5.00
N ARG A 86 -13.74 8.00 5.13
CA ARG A 86 -14.43 8.99 4.30
C ARG A 86 -14.07 8.76 2.83
N ARG A 87 -15.10 8.81 1.98
CA ARG A 87 -14.99 8.74 0.52
C ARG A 87 -14.82 10.12 -0.07
#